data_AF-A0A959XSL5-F1
#
_entry.id   AF-A0A959XSL5-F1
#
_cell.length_a   1.000
_cell.length_b   1.000
_cell.length_c   1.000
_cell.angle_alpha   90.00
_cell.angle_beta   90.00
_cell.angle_gamma   90.00
#
_symmetry.space_group_name_H-M   'P 1'
#
loop_
_entity.id
_entity.type
_entity.pdbx_description
1 polymer ?
#
loop_
_entity_poly.entity_id
_entity_poly.type
_entity_poly.pdbx_seq_one_letter_code
_entity_poly.pdbx_strand_id
1 'polypeptide(L)'
;KIEFDLNNITEDFTQKKLFKPFAFIFDNIDSTDAKPYLPIFMTETLSEVYYRQKPQSKRELIRGTKVSGIENESVSQFMGDMYQNVNIYDNFLVIFGKNFISPIADGGKAWYDYYLTDSAFIGKEECYKLEFRPKRVQELAFQGEIWINDTTYAVRKAEAGIAEGANLNFVQGFWVRQEYEQ
;
A
#
# COMPACT_ATOMS: atom_id res chain seq x y z
N LYS A 1 -2.13 4.93 -6.06
CA LYS A 1 -0.86 5.57 -5.63
C LYS A 1 -0.27 4.78 -4.46
N ILE A 2 1.03 4.49 -4.49
CA ILE A 2 1.79 3.85 -3.40
C ILE A 2 3.00 4.73 -3.10
N GLU A 3 3.25 4.98 -1.82
CA GLU A 3 4.37 5.76 -1.30
C GLU A 3 5.09 4.95 -0.22
N PHE A 4 6.41 5.08 -0.17
CA PHE A 4 7.22 4.27 0.72
C PHE A 4 8.51 4.95 1.19
N ASP A 5 8.85 4.66 2.45
CA ASP A 5 9.98 5.20 3.19
C ASP A 5 10.73 4.08 3.98
N LEU A 6 12.04 3.85 3.79
CA LEU A 6 12.90 2.94 4.59
C LEU A 6 13.66 3.67 5.72
N ASN A 7 14.08 2.91 6.74
CA ASN A 7 14.95 3.41 7.79
C ASN A 7 16.05 2.42 8.20
N ASN A 8 17.12 2.95 8.79
CA ASN A 8 18.23 2.19 9.38
C ASN A 8 18.82 1.12 8.43
N ILE A 9 19.03 1.46 7.16
CA ILE A 9 19.52 0.52 6.16
C ILE A 9 21.00 0.20 6.44
N THR A 10 21.28 -0.97 7.02
CA THR A 10 22.66 -1.45 7.25
C THR A 10 23.14 -2.31 6.08
N GLU A 11 24.46 -2.54 5.97
CA GLU A 11 25.03 -3.39 4.91
C GLU A 11 24.42 -4.80 4.88
N ASP A 12 24.06 -5.36 6.04
CA ASP A 12 23.37 -6.66 6.16
C ASP A 12 22.01 -6.70 5.45
N PHE A 13 21.38 -5.55 5.16
CA PHE A 13 20.12 -5.48 4.43
C PHE A 13 20.30 -5.84 2.97
N THR A 14 21.41 -5.44 2.35
CA THR A 14 21.69 -5.72 0.93
C THR A 14 21.74 -7.23 0.64
N GLN A 15 22.08 -8.03 1.65
CA GLN A 15 22.14 -9.47 1.56
C GLN A 15 20.75 -10.13 1.51
N LYS A 16 19.71 -9.45 2.01
CA LYS A 16 18.33 -9.97 1.95
C LYS A 16 17.79 -9.86 0.54
N LYS A 17 17.23 -10.96 0.04
CA LYS A 17 16.64 -11.04 -1.32
C LYS A 17 15.64 -9.91 -1.61
N LEU A 18 14.87 -9.51 -0.61
CA LEU A 18 13.87 -8.44 -0.72
C LEU A 18 14.49 -7.05 -1.03
N PHE A 19 15.71 -6.78 -0.57
CA PHE A 19 16.34 -5.46 -0.67
C PHE A 19 17.42 -5.36 -1.74
N LYS A 20 17.69 -6.44 -2.49
CA LYS A 20 18.59 -6.41 -3.65
C LYS A 20 18.28 -5.28 -4.65
N PRO A 21 17.00 -4.97 -4.96
CA PRO A 21 16.67 -3.85 -5.84
C PRO A 21 17.15 -2.48 -5.32
N PHE A 22 17.40 -2.35 -4.01
CA PHE A 22 17.83 -1.11 -3.35
C PHE A 22 19.33 -1.06 -3.05
N ALA A 23 20.13 -2.02 -3.53
CA ALA A 23 21.57 -2.06 -3.27
C ALA A 23 22.31 -0.80 -3.74
N PHE A 24 21.83 -0.15 -4.81
CA PHE A 24 22.41 1.08 -5.38
C PHE A 24 22.50 2.25 -4.37
N ILE A 25 21.71 2.23 -3.28
CA ILE A 25 21.76 3.25 -2.23
C ILE A 25 23.14 3.23 -1.54
N PHE A 26 23.79 2.06 -1.47
CA PHE A 26 25.09 1.89 -0.83
C PHE A 26 26.27 2.25 -1.73
N ASP A 27 26.09 2.19 -3.06
CA ASP A 27 27.17 2.42 -4.03
C ASP A 27 27.68 3.89 -4.03
N ASN A 28 26.94 4.83 -3.41
CA ASN A 28 27.28 6.26 -3.36
C ASN A 28 27.56 6.80 -1.94
N ILE A 29 27.71 5.92 -0.92
CA ILE A 29 27.94 6.31 0.48
C ILE A 29 29.41 6.73 0.74
N ASP A 30 30.26 6.74 -0.29
CA ASP A 30 31.68 6.99 -0.11
C ASP A 30 31.98 8.45 0.30
N SER A 31 32.62 8.61 1.47
CA SER A 31 33.29 9.83 2.00
C SER A 31 32.52 10.81 2.91
N THR A 32 31.25 10.61 3.21
CA THR A 32 30.54 11.45 4.20
C THR A 32 30.00 10.61 5.35
N ASP A 33 30.27 11.01 6.59
CA ASP A 33 29.62 10.51 7.84
C ASP A 33 28.08 10.71 7.85
N ALA A 34 27.49 11.08 6.71
CA ALA A 34 26.06 11.17 6.52
C ALA A 34 25.48 9.76 6.56
N LYS A 35 24.73 9.47 7.63
CA LYS A 35 23.86 8.28 7.70
C LYS A 35 23.07 8.18 6.39
N PRO A 36 22.94 6.98 5.79
CA PRO A 36 22.14 6.81 4.58
C PRO A 36 20.76 7.41 4.81
N TYR A 37 20.46 8.49 4.10
CA TYR A 37 19.17 9.16 4.16
C TYR A 37 18.28 8.60 3.08
N LEU A 38 16.99 8.71 3.29
CA LEU A 38 16.07 7.97 2.48
C LEU A 38 15.60 8.72 1.20
N PRO A 39 15.73 8.10 0.01
CA PRO A 39 14.93 8.49 -1.14
C PRO A 39 13.45 8.09 -1.00
N ILE A 40 12.56 9.06 -1.17
CA ILE A 40 11.11 8.84 -1.25
C ILE A 40 10.78 8.28 -2.64
N PHE A 41 10.09 7.14 -2.68
CA PHE A 41 9.53 6.58 -3.91
C PHE A 41 8.03 6.72 -3.95
N MET A 42 7.53 7.04 -5.14
CA MET A 42 6.11 7.20 -5.40
C MET A 42 5.76 6.50 -6.71
N THR A 43 4.76 5.62 -6.65
CA THR A 43 4.20 4.98 -7.83
C THR A 43 2.73 5.33 -7.97
N GLU A 44 2.36 5.84 -9.14
CA GLU A 44 0.99 6.09 -9.53
C GLU A 44 0.64 5.21 -10.72
N THR A 45 -0.49 4.54 -10.66
CA THR A 45 -0.95 3.65 -11.72
C THR A 45 -2.42 3.89 -11.97
N LEU A 46 -2.76 3.94 -13.26
CA LEU A 46 -4.12 3.94 -13.77
C LEU A 46 -4.43 2.56 -14.34
N SER A 47 -5.50 1.92 -13.88
CA SER A 47 -5.92 0.60 -14.35
C SER A 47 -7.44 0.51 -14.55
N GLU A 48 -7.86 -0.40 -15.43
CA GLU A 48 -9.25 -0.77 -15.63
C GLU A 48 -9.50 -2.18 -15.10
N VAL A 49 -10.48 -2.33 -14.21
CA VAL A 49 -10.83 -3.61 -13.60
C VAL A 49 -12.14 -4.13 -14.18
N TYR A 50 -12.07 -5.30 -14.81
CA TYR A 50 -13.21 -6.04 -15.33
C TYR A 50 -13.54 -7.19 -14.38
N TYR A 51 -14.78 -7.23 -13.90
CA TYR A 51 -15.25 -8.28 -13.01
C TYR A 51 -16.51 -8.96 -13.58
N ARG A 52 -16.53 -10.29 -13.52
CA ARG A 52 -17.67 -11.13 -13.89
C ARG A 52 -18.00 -12.04 -12.72
N GLN A 53 -19.27 -12.07 -12.31
CA GLN A 53 -19.73 -12.88 -11.19
C GLN A 53 -19.92 -14.37 -11.53
N LYS A 54 -20.37 -14.70 -12.76
CA LYS A 54 -20.64 -16.09 -13.17
C LYS A 54 -20.22 -16.36 -14.65
N PRO A 55 -19.25 -17.26 -14.90
CA PRO A 55 -18.27 -17.77 -13.93
C PRO A 55 -17.46 -16.62 -13.34
N GLN A 56 -16.98 -16.78 -12.10
CA GLN A 56 -16.20 -15.76 -11.43
C GLN A 56 -14.90 -15.51 -12.20
N SER A 57 -14.69 -14.28 -12.66
CA SER A 57 -13.49 -13.88 -13.38
C SER A 57 -13.20 -12.41 -13.08
N LYS A 58 -11.94 -12.11 -12.79
CA LYS A 58 -11.43 -10.75 -12.56
C LYS A 58 -10.27 -10.56 -13.53
N ARG A 59 -10.25 -9.43 -14.23
CA ARG A 59 -9.15 -9.02 -15.10
C ARG A 59 -8.85 -7.56 -14.84
N GLU A 60 -7.60 -7.25 -14.53
CA GLU A 60 -7.12 -5.88 -14.41
C GLU A 60 -6.23 -5.55 -15.62
N LEU A 61 -6.46 -4.40 -16.22
CA LEU A 61 -5.70 -3.89 -17.36
C LEU A 61 -5.04 -2.58 -16.97
N ILE A 62 -3.72 -2.61 -16.79
CA ILE A 62 -2.94 -1.42 -16.46
C ILE A 62 -2.83 -0.54 -17.71
N ARG A 63 -3.28 0.71 -17.62
CA ARG A 63 -3.24 1.70 -18.69
C ARG A 63 -1.94 2.49 -18.70
N GLY A 64 -1.40 2.78 -17.53
CA GLY A 64 -0.13 3.46 -17.39
C GLY A 64 0.34 3.50 -15.95
N THR A 65 1.66 3.44 -15.77
CA THR A 65 2.32 3.54 -14.48
C THR A 65 3.38 4.62 -14.56
N LYS A 66 3.40 5.51 -13.57
CA LYS A 66 4.42 6.52 -13.38
C LYS A 66 5.12 6.26 -12.06
N VAL A 67 6.43 6.09 -12.11
CA VAL A 67 7.28 6.01 -10.92
C VAL A 67 8.02 7.34 -10.80
N SER A 68 8.14 7.86 -9.59
CA SER A 68 8.88 9.07 -9.27
C SER A 68 9.77 8.80 -8.05
N GLY A 69 10.99 9.33 -8.07
CA GLY A 69 12.05 8.99 -7.12
C GLY A 69 13.37 8.78 -7.85
N ILE A 70 14.26 7.96 -7.29
CA ILE A 70 15.52 7.60 -7.96
C ILE A 70 15.22 6.72 -9.18
N GLU A 71 15.68 7.14 -10.35
CA GLU A 71 15.53 6.39 -11.60
C GLU A 71 16.46 5.18 -11.60
N ASN A 72 15.94 4.04 -11.13
CA ASN A 72 16.60 2.75 -11.20
C ASN A 72 15.61 1.69 -11.70
N GLU A 73 16.01 0.90 -12.70
CA GLU A 73 15.16 -0.11 -13.34
C GLU A 73 14.73 -1.21 -12.35
N SER A 74 15.64 -1.66 -11.49
CA SER A 74 15.35 -2.71 -10.49
C SER A 74 14.35 -2.22 -9.45
N VAL A 75 14.47 -0.97 -9.00
CA VAL A 75 13.49 -0.35 -8.10
C VAL A 75 12.15 -0.19 -8.79
N SER A 76 12.14 0.29 -10.03
CA SER A 76 10.92 0.47 -10.81
C SER A 76 10.17 -0.85 -11.00
N GLN A 77 10.88 -1.94 -11.30
CA GLN A 77 10.31 -3.28 -11.40
C GLN A 77 9.77 -3.78 -10.06
N PHE A 78 10.53 -3.61 -8.96
CA PHE A 78 10.08 -3.98 -7.62
C PHE A 78 8.81 -3.22 -7.20
N MET A 79 8.78 -1.91 -7.42
CA MET A 79 7.62 -1.07 -7.13
C MET A 79 6.42 -1.42 -8.01
N GLY A 80 6.65 -1.81 -9.27
CA GLY A 80 5.62 -2.31 -10.18
C GLY A 80 4.97 -3.60 -9.66
N ASP A 81 5.78 -4.57 -9.23
CA ASP A 81 5.30 -5.83 -8.65
C ASP A 81 4.52 -5.58 -7.35
N MET A 82 5.00 -4.71 -6.46
CA MET A 82 4.24 -4.35 -5.26
C MET A 82 2.88 -3.74 -5.59
N TYR A 83 2.78 -2.86 -6.59
CA TYR A 83 1.49 -2.31 -7.01
C TYR A 83 0.53 -3.39 -7.52
N GLN A 84 0.99 -4.29 -8.40
CA GLN A 84 0.14 -5.34 -8.97
C GLN A 84 -0.47 -6.26 -7.90
N ASN A 85 0.20 -6.40 -6.76
CA ASN A 85 -0.22 -7.26 -5.66
C ASN A 85 -0.98 -6.52 -4.55
N VAL A 86 -1.17 -5.20 -4.66
CA VAL A 86 -1.87 -4.39 -3.66
C VAL A 86 -3.30 -4.11 -4.14
N ASN A 87 -4.25 -4.86 -3.60
CA ASN A 87 -5.67 -4.66 -3.86
C ASN A 87 -6.46 -4.76 -2.56
N ILE A 88 -7.17 -3.69 -2.19
CA ILE A 88 -7.93 -3.64 -0.95
C ILE A 88 -9.04 -4.70 -0.89
N TYR A 89 -9.57 -5.14 -2.03
CA TYR A 89 -10.62 -6.17 -2.11
C TYR A 89 -10.10 -7.60 -1.86
N ASP A 90 -8.79 -7.80 -1.82
CA ASP A 90 -8.23 -9.10 -1.47
C ASP A 90 -8.08 -9.18 0.07
N ASN A 91 -8.32 -10.37 0.64
CA ASN A 91 -8.26 -10.54 2.10
C ASN A 91 -6.87 -10.24 2.70
N PHE A 92 -5.81 -10.46 1.92
CA PHE A 92 -4.43 -10.18 2.30
C PHE A 92 -3.71 -9.43 1.19
N LEU A 93 -2.97 -8.40 1.56
CA LEU A 93 -2.08 -7.65 0.68
C LEU A 93 -0.65 -8.10 0.98
N VAL A 94 0.10 -8.48 -0.05
CA VAL A 94 1.50 -8.87 0.10
C VAL A 94 2.37 -7.63 -0.02
N ILE A 95 2.93 -7.19 1.09
CA ILE A 95 3.83 -6.03 1.13
C ILE A 95 5.13 -6.48 1.76
N PHE A 96 6.26 -6.22 1.09
CA PHE A 96 7.59 -6.61 1.58
C PHE A 96 7.69 -8.13 1.88
N GLY A 97 6.97 -8.96 1.10
CA GLY A 97 6.91 -10.40 1.29
C GLY A 97 6.17 -10.86 2.55
N LYS A 98 5.40 -9.96 3.19
CA LYS A 98 4.56 -10.26 4.34
C LYS A 98 3.09 -10.03 3.99
N ASN A 99 2.22 -10.85 4.58
CA ASN A 99 0.78 -10.71 4.41
C ASN A 99 0.23 -9.72 5.42
N PHE A 100 -0.29 -8.61 4.92
CA PHE A 100 -1.07 -7.65 5.69
C PHE A 100 -2.55 -7.93 5.48
N ILE A 101 -3.32 -8.00 6.55
CA ILE A 101 -4.76 -8.23 6.42
C ILE A 101 -5.46 -6.98 5.89
N SER A 102 -6.37 -7.11 4.92
CA SER A 102 -7.14 -5.96 4.42
C SER A 102 -8.16 -5.45 5.44
N PRO A 103 -8.39 -4.13 5.56
CA PRO A 103 -9.48 -3.56 6.35
C PRO A 103 -10.89 -3.89 5.81
N ILE A 104 -11.02 -4.50 4.64
CA ILE A 104 -12.29 -5.04 4.15
C ILE A 104 -12.25 -6.56 3.95
N ALA A 105 -11.24 -7.22 4.53
CA ALA A 105 -11.15 -8.67 4.49
C ALA A 105 -12.38 -9.33 5.13
N ASP A 106 -12.68 -10.55 4.69
CA ASP A 106 -13.62 -11.42 5.37
C ASP A 106 -13.17 -11.62 6.83
N GLY A 107 -13.98 -11.17 7.78
CA GLY A 107 -13.62 -11.19 9.19
C GLY A 107 -12.69 -10.06 9.64
N GLY A 108 -12.51 -9.00 8.85
CA GLY A 108 -11.70 -7.82 9.19
C GLY A 108 -12.07 -7.17 10.54
N LYS A 109 -13.32 -7.32 11.01
CA LYS A 109 -13.78 -6.89 12.35
C LYS A 109 -13.05 -7.57 13.53
N ALA A 110 -12.42 -8.71 13.31
CA ALA A 110 -11.59 -9.36 14.33
C ALA A 110 -10.23 -8.65 14.52
N TRP A 111 -9.78 -7.91 13.52
CA TRP A 111 -8.44 -7.32 13.44
C TRP A 111 -8.46 -5.79 13.56
N TYR A 112 -9.58 -5.15 13.19
CA TYR A 112 -9.72 -3.71 13.16
C TYR A 112 -10.88 -3.21 14.03
N ASP A 113 -10.68 -2.04 14.62
CA ASP A 113 -11.77 -1.17 15.08
C ASP A 113 -12.10 -0.16 13.97
N TYR A 114 -13.39 0.03 13.72
CA TYR A 114 -13.92 0.94 12.69
C TYR A 114 -14.73 2.06 13.34
N TYR A 115 -14.48 3.28 12.90
CA TYR A 115 -15.17 4.48 13.36
C TYR A 115 -15.81 5.16 12.16
N LEU A 116 -17.13 5.31 12.18
CA LEU A 116 -17.84 6.16 11.22
C LEU A 116 -17.59 7.62 11.61
N THR A 117 -16.80 8.33 10.80
CA THR A 117 -16.31 9.67 11.15
C THR A 117 -16.96 10.78 10.35
N ASP A 118 -17.47 10.50 9.14
CA ASP A 118 -18.06 11.51 8.28
C ASP A 118 -18.98 10.90 7.20
N SER A 119 -19.71 11.75 6.48
CA SER A 119 -20.42 11.43 5.24
C SER A 119 -20.34 12.60 4.27
N ALA A 120 -19.98 12.34 3.02
CA ALA A 120 -19.87 13.37 1.99
C ALA A 120 -20.19 12.83 0.60
N PHE A 121 -20.50 13.74 -0.33
CA PHE A 121 -20.61 13.40 -1.74
C PHE A 121 -19.22 13.30 -2.38
N ILE A 122 -18.90 12.15 -2.98
CA ILE A 122 -17.72 11.95 -3.83
C ILE A 122 -18.21 11.81 -5.27
N GLY A 123 -17.98 12.86 -6.07
CA GLY A 123 -18.57 12.96 -7.41
C GLY A 123 -20.08 13.19 -7.33
N LYS A 124 -20.87 12.18 -7.71
CA LYS A 124 -22.36 12.21 -7.66
C LYS A 124 -22.94 11.22 -6.65
N GLU A 125 -22.10 10.58 -5.88
CA GLU A 125 -22.48 9.50 -4.97
C GLU A 125 -22.26 9.90 -3.52
N GLU A 126 -23.23 9.58 -2.67
CA GLU A 126 -23.11 9.76 -1.23
C GLU A 126 -22.24 8.64 -0.64
N CYS A 127 -21.25 9.03 0.15
CA CYS A 127 -20.26 8.11 0.70
C CYS A 127 -20.09 8.33 2.21
N TYR A 128 -19.93 7.23 2.94
CA TYR A 128 -19.57 7.25 4.34
C TYR A 128 -18.07 7.08 4.51
N LYS A 129 -17.48 7.87 5.41
CA LYS A 129 -16.08 7.78 5.80
C LYS A 129 -15.95 6.89 7.03
N LEU A 130 -15.21 5.79 6.89
CA LEU A 130 -14.81 4.93 7.98
C LEU A 130 -13.31 5.09 8.24
N GLU A 131 -12.92 5.44 9.45
CA GLU A 131 -11.55 5.27 9.92
C GLU A 131 -11.38 3.86 10.49
N PHE A 132 -10.29 3.19 10.14
CA PHE A 132 -9.95 1.87 10.66
C PHE A 132 -8.58 1.88 11.34
N ARG A 133 -8.46 1.18 12.46
CA ARG A 133 -7.22 1.04 13.23
C ARG A 133 -7.05 -0.41 13.68
N PRO A 134 -5.82 -0.95 13.69
CA PRO A 134 -5.59 -2.30 14.14
C PRO A 134 -5.87 -2.41 15.64
N LYS A 135 -6.56 -3.47 16.04
CA LYS A 135 -6.84 -3.75 17.46
C LYS A 135 -5.57 -4.02 18.25
N ARG A 136 -4.54 -4.54 17.58
CA ARG A 136 -3.23 -4.82 18.19
C ARG A 136 -2.13 -4.20 17.34
N VAL A 137 -1.31 -3.37 17.99
CA VAL A 137 -0.24 -2.60 17.34
C VAL A 137 0.81 -3.49 16.65
N GLN A 138 1.03 -4.71 17.14
CA GLN A 138 2.04 -5.63 16.62
C GLN A 138 1.58 -6.47 15.42
N GLU A 139 0.29 -6.41 15.06
CA GLU A 139 -0.25 -7.17 13.95
C GLU A 139 0.16 -6.57 12.60
N LEU A 140 0.31 -7.42 11.59
CA LEU A 140 0.54 -6.99 10.21
C LEU A 140 -0.80 -6.52 9.62
N ALA A 141 -1.17 -5.32 10.02
CA ALA A 141 -2.44 -4.69 9.75
C ALA A 141 -2.24 -3.21 9.43
N PHE A 142 -3.21 -2.60 8.77
CA PHE A 142 -3.17 -1.21 8.32
C PHE A 142 -3.89 -0.26 9.27
N GLN A 143 -3.59 1.02 9.17
CA GLN A 143 -4.41 2.09 9.73
C GLN A 143 -4.73 3.11 8.65
N GLY A 144 -5.89 3.72 8.69
CA GLY A 144 -6.27 4.73 7.71
C GLY A 144 -7.76 4.95 7.60
N GLU A 145 -8.21 5.32 6.40
CA GLU A 145 -9.59 5.67 6.11
C GLU A 145 -10.10 5.01 4.81
N ILE A 146 -11.39 4.69 4.79
CA ILE A 146 -12.07 4.15 3.61
C ILE A 146 -13.40 4.87 3.41
N TRP A 147 -13.66 5.24 2.17
CA TRP A 147 -14.90 5.85 1.72
C TRP A 147 -15.73 4.81 1.00
N ILE A 148 -16.93 4.57 1.50
CA ILE A 148 -17.83 3.53 1.01
C ILE A 148 -19.11 4.18 0.52
N ASN A 149 -19.53 3.85 -0.69
CA ASN A 149 -20.78 4.29 -1.27
C ASN A 149 -21.98 3.80 -0.43
N ASP A 150 -22.95 4.67 -0.18
CA ASP A 150 -24.09 4.42 0.71
C ASP A 150 -25.01 3.27 0.26
N THR A 151 -25.17 3.10 -1.05
CA THR A 151 -26.19 2.26 -1.68
C THR A 151 -25.60 0.95 -2.18
N THR A 152 -24.44 1.02 -2.82
CA THR A 152 -23.75 -0.14 -3.43
C THR A 152 -22.77 -0.81 -2.48
N TYR A 153 -22.41 -0.15 -1.38
CA TYR A 153 -21.37 -0.59 -0.43
C TYR A 153 -19.98 -0.79 -1.07
N ALA A 154 -19.78 -0.28 -2.28
CA ALA A 154 -18.48 -0.34 -2.94
C ALA A 154 -17.52 0.68 -2.33
N VAL A 155 -16.24 0.34 -2.32
CA VAL A 155 -15.17 1.25 -1.94
C VAL A 155 -14.99 2.27 -3.05
N ARG A 156 -15.03 3.55 -2.72
CA ARG A 156 -14.76 4.67 -3.62
C ARG A 156 -13.34 5.18 -3.47
N LYS A 157 -12.86 5.24 -2.24
CA LYS A 157 -11.49 5.60 -1.92
C LYS A 157 -11.03 4.79 -0.72
N ALA A 158 -9.82 4.25 -0.77
CA ALA A 158 -9.15 3.64 0.36
C ALA A 158 -7.79 4.29 0.54
N GLU A 159 -7.49 4.70 1.76
CA GLU A 159 -6.22 5.25 2.17
C GLU A 159 -5.71 4.46 3.37
N ALA A 160 -4.61 3.76 3.22
CA ALA A 160 -4.13 2.82 4.22
C ALA A 160 -2.61 2.92 4.37
N GLY A 161 -2.14 2.97 5.61
CA GLY A 161 -0.74 2.93 5.96
C GLY A 161 -0.42 1.79 6.89
N ILE A 162 0.84 1.39 6.92
CA ILE A 162 1.32 0.48 7.95
C ILE A 162 1.28 1.20 9.30
N ALA A 163 0.68 0.58 10.32
CA ALA A 163 0.57 1.17 11.64
C ALA A 163 1.95 1.36 12.30
N GLU A 164 2.14 2.46 13.05
CA GLU A 164 3.43 2.91 13.63
C GLU A 164 4.09 1.96 14.66
N GLY A 165 3.59 0.73 14.83
CA GLY A 165 4.25 -0.30 15.64
C GLY A 165 4.18 -1.70 15.06
N ALA A 166 3.78 -1.84 13.79
CA ALA A 166 3.95 -3.10 13.07
C ALA A 166 5.44 -3.43 13.01
N ASN A 167 5.81 -4.68 13.32
CA ASN A 167 7.21 -5.12 13.38
C ASN A 167 7.84 -5.25 11.98
N LEU A 168 8.04 -4.11 11.32
CA LEU A 168 8.80 -3.93 10.12
C LEU A 168 10.01 -3.07 10.47
N ASN A 169 11.08 -3.70 10.95
CA ASN A 169 12.33 -3.06 11.40
C ASN A 169 12.99 -2.09 10.38
N PHE A 170 12.49 -2.04 9.14
CA PHE A 170 13.19 -1.52 7.97
C PHE A 170 12.36 -0.50 7.18
N VAL A 171 11.08 -0.34 7.52
CA VAL A 171 10.10 0.52 6.85
C VAL A 171 9.70 1.62 7.82
N GLN A 172 10.01 2.87 7.51
CA GLN A 172 9.53 4.01 8.29
C GLN A 172 8.09 4.36 7.93
N GLY A 173 7.73 4.20 6.66
CA GLY A 173 6.39 4.53 6.17
C GLY A 173 6.04 3.74 4.92
N PHE A 174 4.83 3.20 4.89
CA PHE A 174 4.22 2.70 3.66
C PHE A 174 2.81 3.24 3.63
N TRP A 175 2.41 3.79 2.49
CA TRP A 175 1.10 4.34 2.29
C TRP A 175 0.56 3.90 0.93
N VAL A 176 -0.66 3.38 0.92
CA VAL A 176 -1.41 3.07 -0.28
C VAL A 176 -2.66 3.94 -0.32
N ARG A 177 -2.88 4.57 -1.47
CA ARG A 177 -4.14 5.23 -1.82
C ARG A 177 -4.71 4.60 -3.08
N GLN A 178 -5.93 4.09 -3.01
CA GLN A 178 -6.69 3.57 -4.14
C GLN A 178 -7.97 4.36 -4.30
N GLU A 179 -8.28 4.77 -5.52
CA GLU A 179 -9.50 5.48 -5.88
C GLU A 179 -10.19 4.69 -7.00
N TYR A 180 -11.50 4.52 -6.89
CA TYR A 180 -12.30 3.68 -7.78
C TYR A 180 -13.44 4.50 -8.38
N GLU A 181 -13.44 4.58 -9.70
CA GLU A 181 -14.58 5.11 -10.46
C GLU A 181 -15.63 4.01 -10.66
N GLN A 182 -16.91 4.40 -10.67
CA GLN A 182 -18.06 3.53 -10.91
C GLN A 182 -18.74 3.95 -12.20
#